data_AF-A0A8T3X848-F1
#
_entry.id   AF-A0A8T3X848-F1
#
_cell.length_a   1.000
_cell.length_b   1.000
_cell.length_c   1.000
_cell.angle_alpha   90.00
_cell.angle_beta   90.00
_cell.angle_gamma   90.00
#
_symmetry.space_group_name_H-M   'P 1'
#
loop_
_entity.id
_entity.type
_entity.pdbx_description
1 polymer ?
#
loop_
_entity_poly.entity_id
_entity_poly.type
_entity_poly.pdbx_seq_one_letter_code
_entity_poly.pdbx_strand_id
1 'polypeptide(L)' 'MYCLWDNEEARKRSEKQVLVSGKILPHGYESNGVINIFGDKVAIVLWKEKHPSGFMIENEEIAHSFKKWFKLLWETVK' A
#
# COMPACT_ATOMS: atom_id res chain seq x y z
N MET A 1 -3.34 8.90 -0.89
CA MET A 1 -3.17 7.48 -1.26
C MET A 1 -1.68 7.24 -1.32
N TYR A 2 -1.14 6.42 -0.43
CA TYR A 2 0.30 6.12 -0.38
C TYR A 2 0.51 4.80 -1.12
N CYS A 3 1.32 4.81 -2.18
CA CYS A 3 1.65 3.62 -2.98
C CYS A 3 3.16 3.50 -3.10
N LEU A 4 3.67 2.27 -3.07
CA LEU A 4 5.06 1.92 -3.37
C LEU A 4 5.09 1.31 -4.77
N TRP A 5 6.00 1.79 -5.61
CA TRP A 5 6.13 1.34 -6.99
C TRP A 5 7.59 1.07 -7.35
N ASP A 6 7.82 0.02 -8.13
CA ASP A 6 9.13 -0.62 -8.34
C ASP A 6 9.41 -0.90 -9.83
N ASN A 7 8.82 -0.14 -10.75
CA ASN A 7 9.17 -0.17 -12.19
C ASN A 7 9.43 1.23 -12.81
N GLU A 8 10.06 1.23 -13.99
CA GLU A 8 10.47 2.45 -14.71
C GLU A 8 9.31 3.30 -15.25
N GLU A 9 8.17 2.68 -15.59
CA GLU A 9 6.94 3.40 -15.96
C GLU A 9 6.31 4.12 -14.76
N ALA A 10 6.40 3.54 -13.57
CA ALA A 10 5.94 4.14 -12.33
C ALA A 10 6.80 5.34 -11.92
N ARG A 11 8.13 5.32 -12.20
CA ARG A 11 8.99 6.50 -12.04
C ARG A 11 8.52 7.66 -12.92
N LYS A 12 8.24 7.42 -14.20
CA LYS A 12 7.71 8.45 -15.12
C LYS A 12 6.32 8.96 -14.73
N ARG A 13 5.47 8.14 -14.10
CA ARG A 13 4.18 8.60 -13.52
C ARG A 13 4.35 9.44 -12.27
N SER A 14 5.35 9.15 -11.43
CA SER A 14 5.60 9.89 -10.19
C SER A 14 5.90 11.37 -10.43
N GLU A 15 6.60 11.69 -11.53
CA GLU A 15 6.96 13.07 -11.92
C GLU A 15 5.74 13.95 -12.25
N LYS A 16 4.59 13.35 -12.58
CA LYS A 16 3.33 14.06 -12.86
C LYS A 16 2.34 14.04 -11.68
N GLN A 17 2.62 13.30 -10.61
CA GLN A 17 1.70 13.12 -9.49
C GLN A 17 2.17 13.86 -8.24
N VAL A 18 1.89 15.17 -8.21
CA VAL A 18 2.13 16.07 -7.05
C VAL A 18 1.37 15.62 -5.78
N LEU A 19 0.46 14.65 -5.88
CA LEU A 19 -0.47 14.24 -4.81
C LEU A 19 -0.12 12.91 -4.11
N VAL A 20 0.98 12.25 -4.48
CA VAL A 20 1.34 10.92 -3.96
C VAL A 20 2.74 10.95 -3.36
N SER A 21 2.90 10.32 -2.20
CA SER A 21 4.20 10.03 -1.59
C SER A 21 4.35 8.54 -1.34
N GLY A 22 5.57 8.03 -1.45
CA GLY A 22 5.92 6.63 -1.21
C GLY A 22 7.30 6.50 -0.55
N LYS A 23 7.51 5.41 0.19
CA LYS A 23 8.77 5.00 0.83
C LYS A 23 9.04 3.52 0.62
N ILE A 24 10.18 3.14 0.07
CA ILE A 24 10.47 1.74 -0.26
C ILE A 24 10.86 0.98 1.01
N LEU A 25 10.24 -0.18 1.26
CA LEU A 25 10.59 -1.03 2.40
C LEU A 25 12.02 -1.61 2.23
N PRO A 26 12.73 -1.94 3.33
CA PRO A 26 13.99 -2.65 3.25
C PRO A 26 13.86 -4.00 2.54
N HIS A 27 14.96 -4.45 1.95
CA HIS A 27 15.05 -5.78 1.33
C HIS A 27 14.68 -6.89 2.33
N GLY A 28 13.99 -7.93 1.85
CA GLY A 28 13.50 -9.05 2.65
C GLY A 28 12.07 -8.89 3.17
N TYR A 29 11.44 -7.74 2.93
CA TYR A 29 10.04 -7.46 3.28
C TYR A 29 9.13 -7.34 2.04
N GLU A 30 9.62 -7.74 0.87
CA GLU A 30 8.81 -7.79 -0.35
C GLU A 30 7.66 -8.79 -0.16
N SER A 31 6.45 -8.39 -0.52
CA SER A 31 5.26 -9.22 -0.41
C SER A 31 4.36 -9.01 -1.62
N ASN A 32 3.82 -10.12 -2.13
CA ASN A 32 2.75 -10.10 -3.12
C ASN A 32 1.40 -9.64 -2.52
N GLY A 33 1.32 -9.56 -1.19
CA GLY A 33 0.19 -9.03 -0.46
C GLY A 33 0.26 -7.51 -0.36
N VAL A 34 -0.79 -6.84 -0.84
CA VAL A 34 -0.96 -5.39 -0.78
C VAL A 34 -2.14 -5.06 0.12
N ILE A 35 -1.95 -4.08 0.99
CA ILE A 35 -2.99 -3.53 1.87
C ILE A 35 -3.28 -2.10 1.42
N ASN A 36 -4.50 -1.85 0.96
CA ASN A 36 -4.98 -0.53 0.59
C ASN A 36 -5.96 -0.02 1.66
N ILE A 37 -5.71 1.17 2.18
CA ILE A 37 -6.54 1.81 3.20
C ILE A 37 -7.14 3.09 2.61
N PHE A 38 -8.46 3.19 2.52
CA PHE A 38 -9.16 4.34 1.93
C PHE A 38 -10.50 4.58 2.63
N GLY A 39 -10.67 5.79 3.19
CA GLY A 39 -11.84 6.11 4.00
C GLY A 39 -11.97 5.15 5.20
N ASP A 40 -13.13 4.51 5.29
CA ASP A 40 -13.53 3.50 6.27
C ASP A 40 -13.31 2.05 5.77
N LYS A 41 -12.54 1.87 4.70
CA LYS A 41 -12.35 0.57 4.03
C LYS A 41 -10.88 0.13 4.00
N VAL A 42 -10.70 -1.18 4.09
CA VAL A 42 -9.41 -1.85 3.91
C VAL A 42 -9.57 -2.95 2.87
N ALA A 43 -8.80 -2.88 1.80
CA ALA A 43 -8.70 -3.97 0.83
C ALA A 43 -7.36 -4.69 0.99
N ILE A 44 -7.40 -5.99 1.21
CA ILE A 44 -6.22 -6.85 1.29
C ILE A 44 -6.24 -7.75 0.06
N VAL A 45 -5.21 -7.61 -0.78
CA VAL A 45 -5.13 -8.29 -2.07
C VAL A 45 -3.81 -9.04 -2.14
N LEU A 46 -3.88 -10.34 -2.45
CA LEU A 46 -2.75 -11.16 -2.83
C LEU A 46 -2.67 -11.17 -4.36
N TRP A 47 -1.72 -10.42 -4.91
CA TRP A 47 -1.47 -10.40 -6.35
C TRP A 47 -0.67 -11.64 -6.76
N LYS A 48 -1.20 -12.37 -7.73
CA LYS A 48 -0.53 -13.51 -8.38
C LYS A 48 -0.77 -13.41 -9.88
N GLU A 49 0.18 -13.90 -10.67
CA GLU A 49 0.05 -13.95 -12.13
C GLU A 49 -1.21 -14.71 -12.57
N LYS A 50 -1.51 -15.79 -11.84
CA LYS A 50 -2.73 -16.59 -12.04
C LYS A 50 -3.52 -16.61 -10.74
N HIS A 51 -4.79 -16.24 -10.84
CA HIS A 51 -5.75 -16.20 -9.74
C HIS A 51 -5.36 -15.24 -8.60
N PRO A 52 -5.31 -13.91 -8.86
CA PRO A 52 -5.26 -12.94 -7.78
C PRO A 52 -6.53 -13.09 -6.92
N SER A 53 -6.37 -12.91 -5.62
CA SER A 53 -7.49 -12.98 -4.68
C SER A 53 -7.35 -11.94 -3.59
N GLY A 54 -8.47 -11.58 -3.00
CA GLY A 54 -8.49 -10.58 -1.95
C GLY A 54 -9.89 -10.44 -1.38
N PHE A 55 -9.98 -9.61 -0.35
CA PHE A 55 -11.24 -9.25 0.27
C PHE A 55 -11.17 -7.80 0.73
N MET A 56 -12.34 -7.20 0.88
CA MET A 56 -12.49 -5.85 1.38
C MET A 56 -13.28 -5.89 2.68
N ILE A 57 -12.81 -5.12 3.65
CA ILE A 57 -13.47 -4.91 4.93
C ILE A 57 -13.96 -3.46 4.95
N GLU A 58 -15.25 -3.26 5.14
CA GLU A 58 -15.85 -1.94 5.35
C GLU A 58 -16.17 -1.78 6.84
N ASN A 59 -15.27 -1.12 7.56
CA ASN A 59 -15.38 -0.88 8.99
C ASN A 59 -14.39 0.22 9.42
N GLU A 60 -14.91 1.29 10.01
CA GLU A 60 -14.11 2.46 10.41
C GLU A 60 -13.02 2.13 11.43
N GLU A 61 -13.34 1.33 12.46
CA GLU A 61 -12.38 0.97 13.51
C GLU A 61 -11.22 0.14 12.97
N ILE A 62 -11.51 -0.79 12.06
CA ILE A 62 -10.51 -1.61 11.38
C ILE A 62 -9.65 -0.72 10.48
N ALA A 63 -10.26 0.13 9.65
CA ALA A 63 -9.51 1.05 8.78
C ALA A 63 -8.59 1.98 9.59
N HIS A 64 -9.06 2.49 10.72
CA HIS A 64 -8.27 3.32 11.62
C HIS A 64 -7.12 2.53 12.26
N SER A 65 -7.35 1.28 12.67
CA SER A 65 -6.32 0.40 13.21
C SER A 65 -5.21 0.13 12.18
N PHE A 66 -5.56 -0.27 10.95
CA PHE A 66 -4.59 -0.46 9.86
C PHE A 66 -3.83 0.82 9.52
N LYS A 67 -4.48 1.99 9.59
CA LYS A 67 -3.81 3.28 9.37
C LYS A 67 -2.73 3.56 10.42
N LYS A 68 -2.91 3.13 11.67
CA LYS A 68 -1.87 3.24 12.71
C LYS A 68 -0.67 2.37 12.38
N TRP A 69 -0.89 1.11 11.95
CA TRP A 69 0.18 0.22 11.49
C TRP A 69 0.94 0.81 10.29
N PHE A 70 0.22 1.36 9.31
CA PHE A 70 0.83 2.04 8.17
C PHE A 70 1.72 3.21 8.61
N LYS A 71 1.25 4.06 9.54
CA LYS A 71 2.04 5.20 10.05
C LYS A 71 3.32 4.76 10.74
N LEU A 72 3.27 3.70 11.55
CA LEU A 72 4.45 3.14 12.20
C LEU A 72 5.50 2.72 11.17
N LEU A 73 5.09 1.99 10.12
CA LEU A 73 5.98 1.61 9.03
C LEU A 73 6.53 2.84 8.32
N TRP A 74 5.67 3.81 8.03
CA TRP A 74 6.05 5.06 7.35
C TRP A 74 7.11 5.86 8.12
N GLU A 75 7.03 5.89 9.44
CA GLU A 75 7.99 6.60 10.30
C GLU A 75 9.30 5.82 10.47
N THR A 76 9.25 4.49 10.42
CA THR A 76 10.42 3.61 10.61
C THR A 76 11.28 3.50 9.36
N VAL A 77 10.65 3.49 8.18
CA VAL A 77 11.34 3.37 6.89
C VAL A 77 12.01 4.71 6.58
N LYS A 78 13.33 4.67 6.37
CA LYS A 78 14.14 5.86 6.05
C LYS A 78 14.03 6.23 4.58
#